data_AF-E4Y619-F1
#
_entry.id   AF-E4Y619-F1
#
_cell.length_a   1.000
_cell.length_b   1.000
_cell.length_c   1.000
_cell.angle_alpha   90.00
_cell.angle_beta   90.00
_cell.angle_gamma   90.00
#
_symmetry.space_group_name_H-M   'P 1'
#
loop_
_entity.id
_entity.type
_entity.pdbx_description
1 polymer ?
#
loop_
_entity_poly.entity_id
_entity_poly.type
_entity_poly.pdbx_seq_one_letter_code
_entity_poly.pdbx_strand_id
1 'polypeptide(L)'
;MAGLNLNPNENEKEFQTNEIELLLERVCKKTYLMESGWQIIRELDYSEKHRPKRSTCKFENVLLNENFNFTRPLTVTGAFLLPDLVTVFFHQMVLDRIDNPTDCFNAEYVIHNTSFDEGGPVLKIPKTRAYYVNEFMMQNNQTGPNEYKYYGQNGEFMWLVNENYQNMQPNTWYLLPQAYSLTLVPEPGYDSDSSDLSDPSEP
;
A
#
# COMPACT_ATOMS: atom_id res chain seq x y z
N MET A 1 -13.71 -1.13 -12.13
CA MET A 1 -14.42 -1.05 -10.83
C MET A 1 -15.33 -2.28 -10.70
N ALA A 2 -14.81 -3.39 -10.19
CA ALA A 2 -15.58 -4.59 -9.91
C ALA A 2 -15.56 -4.80 -8.38
N GLY A 3 -16.73 -4.84 -7.74
CA GLY A 3 -16.83 -5.04 -6.28
C GLY A 3 -17.99 -4.30 -5.58
N LEU A 4 -18.66 -3.36 -6.24
CA LEU A 4 -19.86 -2.71 -5.71
C LEU A 4 -21.06 -3.66 -5.82
N ASN A 5 -21.71 -3.96 -4.69
CA ASN A 5 -23.02 -4.62 -4.71
C ASN A 5 -24.04 -3.57 -5.16
N LEU A 6 -24.59 -3.73 -6.36
CA LEU A 6 -25.57 -2.79 -6.94
C LEU A 6 -26.95 -2.86 -6.24
N ASN A 7 -27.14 -3.81 -5.31
CA ASN A 7 -28.36 -3.93 -4.51
C ASN A 7 -28.01 -4.34 -3.06
N PRO A 8 -27.39 -3.45 -2.27
CA PRO A 8 -27.02 -3.74 -0.90
C PRO A 8 -28.26 -3.79 0.00
N ASN A 9 -28.26 -4.71 0.97
CA ASN A 9 -29.23 -4.65 2.07
C ASN A 9 -29.05 -3.34 2.85
N GLU A 10 -30.08 -2.83 3.52
CA GLU A 10 -29.98 -1.55 4.23
C GLU A 10 -28.87 -1.53 5.29
N ASN A 11 -28.64 -2.67 5.94
CA ASN A 11 -27.56 -2.88 6.92
C ASN A 11 -26.16 -2.90 6.29
N GLU A 12 -26.06 -2.96 4.96
CA GLU A 12 -24.79 -3.05 4.23
C GLU A 12 -24.43 -1.75 3.51
N LYS A 13 -25.27 -0.71 3.57
CA LYS A 13 -25.03 0.58 2.90
C LYS A 13 -23.77 1.29 3.43
N GLU A 14 -23.46 1.16 4.73
CA GLU A 14 -22.21 1.67 5.31
C GLU A 14 -20.97 0.95 4.75
N PHE A 15 -21.14 -0.29 4.26
CA PHE A 15 -20.13 -1.07 3.59
C PHE A 15 -20.16 -0.87 2.05
N GLN A 16 -20.73 0.21 1.53
CA GLN A 16 -20.64 0.56 0.09
C GLN A 16 -19.86 1.85 -0.15
N THR A 17 -19.39 2.52 0.89
CA THR A 17 -18.45 3.62 0.76
C THR A 17 -17.13 3.10 0.16
N ASN A 18 -16.64 3.83 -0.84
CA ASN A 18 -15.43 3.49 -1.61
C ASN A 18 -14.16 4.08 -0.98
N GLU A 19 -14.17 4.36 0.31
CA GLU A 19 -12.96 4.77 1.01
C GLU A 19 -12.02 3.56 1.12
N ILE A 20 -10.77 3.75 0.72
CA ILE A 20 -9.79 2.66 0.63
C ILE A 20 -9.56 2.01 2.00
N GLU A 21 -9.56 2.79 3.08
CA GLU A 21 -9.47 2.31 4.45
C GLU A 21 -10.63 1.36 4.79
N LEU A 22 -11.86 1.69 4.40
CA LEU A 22 -13.03 0.85 4.67
C LEU A 22 -12.98 -0.46 3.87
N LEU A 23 -12.40 -0.45 2.66
CA LEU A 23 -12.14 -1.66 1.90
C LEU A 23 -11.05 -2.52 2.54
N LEU A 24 -9.94 -1.91 2.98
CA LEU A 24 -8.86 -2.60 3.68
C LEU A 24 -9.32 -3.18 5.02
N GLU A 25 -10.13 -2.44 5.78
CA GLU A 25 -10.78 -2.94 6.99
C GLU A 25 -11.65 -4.16 6.71
N ARG A 26 -12.41 -4.15 5.60
CA ARG A 26 -13.23 -5.32 5.22
C ARG A 26 -12.36 -6.51 4.85
N VAL A 27 -11.28 -6.31 4.10
CA VAL A 27 -10.32 -7.38 3.75
C VAL A 27 -9.66 -7.95 5.00
N CYS A 28 -9.34 -7.10 5.98
CA CYS A 28 -8.70 -7.55 7.21
C CYS A 28 -9.68 -8.12 8.26
N LYS A 29 -10.97 -7.80 8.19
CA LYS A 29 -12.02 -8.53 8.91
C LYS A 29 -12.13 -9.95 8.33
N LYS A 30 -12.60 -10.92 9.13
CA LYS A 30 -12.98 -12.24 8.59
C LYS A 30 -14.00 -12.00 7.47
N THR A 31 -13.56 -12.11 6.22
CA THR A 31 -14.37 -11.70 5.06
C THR A 31 -15.54 -12.66 4.84
N TYR A 32 -16.53 -12.20 4.07
CA TYR A 32 -17.63 -12.98 3.50
C TYR A 32 -17.19 -14.14 2.58
N LEU A 33 -15.88 -14.38 2.38
CA LEU A 33 -15.38 -15.67 1.88
C LEU A 33 -15.58 -16.81 2.89
N MET A 34 -16.23 -16.51 4.03
CA MET A 34 -16.62 -17.39 5.13
C MET A 34 -15.43 -18.07 5.81
N GLU A 35 -15.62 -18.48 7.07
CA GLU A 35 -14.74 -19.50 7.66
C GLU A 35 -14.66 -20.70 6.71
N SER A 36 -15.74 -21.06 6.02
CA SER A 36 -15.82 -22.22 5.14
C SER A 36 -14.90 -22.16 3.92
N GLY A 37 -14.73 -21.04 3.21
CA GLY A 37 -13.88 -21.00 2.01
C GLY A 37 -12.40 -21.22 2.32
N TRP A 38 -11.91 -20.54 3.35
CA TRP A 38 -10.56 -20.74 3.86
C TRP A 38 -10.39 -22.06 4.59
N GLN A 39 -11.44 -22.56 5.26
CA GLN A 39 -11.44 -23.86 5.90
C GLN A 39 -11.37 -25.00 4.88
N ILE A 40 -12.02 -24.88 3.72
CA ILE A 40 -11.90 -25.80 2.60
C ILE A 40 -10.44 -25.87 2.15
N ILE A 41 -9.79 -24.73 1.87
CA ILE A 41 -8.38 -24.69 1.45
C ILE A 41 -7.47 -25.28 2.53
N ARG A 42 -7.73 -24.94 3.81
CA ARG A 42 -6.97 -25.45 4.95
C ARG A 42 -7.09 -26.97 5.10
N GLU A 43 -8.26 -27.54 4.81
CA GLU A 43 -8.54 -28.96 4.96
C GLU A 43 -8.20 -29.79 3.71
N LEU A 44 -7.67 -29.18 2.64
CA LEU A 44 -7.15 -29.90 1.47
C LEU A 44 -5.96 -30.80 1.80
N ASP A 45 -5.16 -30.45 2.83
CA ASP A 45 -4.09 -31.31 3.31
C ASP A 45 -4.55 -32.15 4.51
N TYR A 46 -4.28 -33.45 4.42
CA TYR A 46 -4.60 -34.41 5.48
C TYR A 46 -3.75 -34.20 6.73
N SER A 47 -2.53 -33.67 6.58
CA SER A 47 -1.59 -33.50 7.68
C SER A 47 -1.68 -32.09 8.27
N GLU A 48 -2.02 -31.98 9.56
CA GLU A 48 -2.17 -30.68 10.23
C GLU A 48 -0.91 -29.81 10.16
N LYS A 49 0.28 -30.43 10.18
CA LYS A 49 1.57 -29.74 10.04
C LYS A 49 1.77 -29.05 8.68
N HIS A 50 1.01 -29.47 7.66
CA HIS A 50 1.06 -28.92 6.30
C HIS A 50 -0.13 -28.00 5.98
N ARG A 51 -1.12 -27.92 6.88
CA ARG A 51 -2.25 -27.00 6.71
C ARG A 51 -1.79 -25.56 6.92
N PRO A 52 -2.24 -24.61 6.08
CA PRO A 52 -2.04 -23.19 6.32
C PRO A 52 -2.51 -22.78 7.72
N LYS A 53 -1.64 -22.12 8.49
CA LYS A 53 -1.99 -21.59 9.81
C LYS A 53 -3.07 -20.51 9.65
N ARG A 54 -3.97 -20.42 10.63
CA ARG A 54 -4.90 -19.29 10.69
C ARG A 54 -4.12 -18.00 10.86
N SER A 55 -4.47 -17.00 10.06
CA SER A 55 -3.88 -15.67 10.13
C SER A 55 -4.98 -14.63 10.05
N THR A 56 -4.82 -13.58 10.83
CA THR A 56 -5.55 -12.33 10.67
C THR A 56 -4.74 -11.39 9.78
N CYS A 57 -5.38 -10.36 9.26
CA CYS A 57 -4.73 -9.32 8.47
C CYS A 57 -4.75 -8.03 9.29
N LYS A 58 -3.65 -7.28 9.24
CA LYS A 58 -3.57 -5.92 9.74
C LYS A 58 -3.06 -5.03 8.62
N PHE A 59 -3.57 -3.80 8.59
CA PHE A 59 -3.03 -2.78 7.71
C PHE A 59 -2.65 -1.54 8.51
N GLU A 60 -1.63 -0.85 8.03
CA GLU A 60 -1.14 0.40 8.62
C GLU A 60 -1.11 1.46 7.53
N ASN A 61 -1.65 2.65 7.85
CA ASN A 61 -1.50 3.82 6.99
C ASN A 61 -0.13 4.45 7.28
N VAL A 62 0.62 4.69 6.22
CA VAL A 62 1.98 5.21 6.25
C VAL A 62 2.04 6.47 5.40
N LEU A 63 2.53 7.56 6.01
CA LEU A 63 2.75 8.81 5.30
C LEU A 63 4.18 8.83 4.73
N LEU A 64 4.29 8.68 3.41
CA LEU A 64 5.54 8.93 2.69
C LEU A 64 5.94 10.40 2.85
N ASN A 65 7.23 10.63 3.06
CA ASN A 65 7.84 11.95 3.19
C ASN A 65 9.36 11.85 3.00
N GLU A 66 10.07 12.95 2.95
CA GLU A 66 11.52 12.92 2.68
C GLU A 66 12.33 12.22 3.78
N ASN A 67 11.85 12.28 5.02
CA ASN A 67 12.46 11.62 6.18
C ASN A 67 11.94 10.19 6.40
N PHE A 68 11.11 9.68 5.48
CA PHE A 68 10.47 8.37 5.61
C PHE A 68 11.51 7.24 5.63
N ASN A 69 11.42 6.39 6.66
CA ASN A 69 12.18 5.15 6.79
C ASN A 69 11.31 3.98 6.33
N PHE A 70 11.81 3.26 5.34
CA PHE A 70 11.07 2.23 4.66
C PHE A 70 10.93 0.93 5.46
N THR A 71 9.73 0.36 5.46
CA THR A 71 9.40 -0.98 5.97
C THR A 71 8.63 -1.77 4.91
N ARG A 72 8.84 -3.09 4.85
CA ARG A 72 8.20 -3.98 3.88
C ARG A 72 7.06 -4.79 4.50
N PRO A 73 6.02 -5.14 3.70
CA PRO A 73 5.71 -4.65 2.35
C PRO A 73 4.95 -3.31 2.40
N LEU A 74 5.10 -2.45 1.37
CA LEU A 74 4.36 -1.19 1.29
C LEU A 74 3.76 -0.99 -0.10
N THR A 75 2.44 -0.83 -0.15
CA THR A 75 1.68 -0.46 -1.36
C THR A 75 1.59 1.05 -1.46
N VAL A 76 1.93 1.58 -2.63
CA VAL A 76 1.92 3.02 -2.93
C VAL A 76 1.02 3.29 -4.12
N THR A 77 0.50 4.52 -4.22
CA THR A 77 -0.24 4.97 -5.41
C THR A 77 0.62 5.96 -6.17
N GLY A 78 0.95 5.65 -7.42
CA GLY A 78 1.64 6.57 -8.31
C GLY A 78 0.66 7.49 -9.03
N ALA A 79 1.15 8.67 -9.38
CA ALA A 79 0.52 9.65 -10.23
C ALA A 79 1.45 9.94 -11.42
N PHE A 80 0.98 9.69 -12.64
CA PHE A 80 1.72 9.88 -13.87
C PHE A 80 1.10 10.99 -14.70
N LEU A 81 1.88 12.02 -15.01
CA LEU A 81 1.43 13.11 -15.89
C LEU A 81 1.56 12.69 -17.35
N LEU A 82 0.43 12.58 -18.05
CA LEU A 82 0.40 12.26 -19.47
C LEU A 82 1.00 13.39 -20.33
N PRO A 83 1.41 13.09 -21.58
CA PRO A 83 1.99 14.09 -22.49
C PRO A 83 1.13 15.32 -22.76
N ASP A 84 -0.19 15.24 -22.50
CA ASP A 84 -1.13 16.35 -22.68
C ASP A 84 -1.01 17.44 -21.61
N LEU A 85 -0.19 17.22 -20.58
CA LEU A 85 0.08 18.13 -19.46
C LEU A 85 -1.13 18.45 -18.58
N VAL A 86 -2.24 17.73 -18.73
CA VAL A 86 -3.48 17.98 -18.00
C VAL A 86 -3.99 16.72 -17.33
N THR A 87 -3.83 15.57 -17.98
CA THR A 87 -4.39 14.32 -17.48
C THR A 87 -3.38 13.60 -16.59
N VAL A 88 -3.80 13.29 -15.37
CA VAL A 88 -3.03 12.48 -14.42
C VAL A 88 -3.63 11.08 -14.36
N PHE A 89 -2.80 10.08 -14.64
CA PHE A 89 -3.13 8.66 -14.49
C PHE A 89 -2.68 8.18 -13.11
N PHE A 90 -3.52 7.42 -12.41
CA PHE A 90 -3.21 6.87 -11.10
C PHE A 90 -3.09 5.35 -11.16
N HIS A 91 -2.07 4.81 -10.49
CA HIS A 91 -1.80 3.38 -10.49
C HIS A 91 -1.28 2.88 -9.15
N GLN A 92 -1.77 1.73 -8.69
CA GLN A 92 -1.29 1.10 -7.47
C GLN A 92 -0.08 0.21 -7.75
N MET A 93 0.96 0.36 -6.93
CA MET A 93 2.25 -0.27 -7.10
C MET A 93 2.83 -0.73 -5.75
N VAL A 94 3.94 -1.46 -5.79
CA VAL A 94 4.63 -1.93 -4.58
C VAL A 94 5.98 -1.23 -4.46
N LEU A 95 6.19 -0.53 -3.35
CA LEU A 95 7.51 0.01 -3.03
C LEU A 95 8.43 -1.15 -2.62
N ASP A 96 9.47 -1.37 -3.41
CA ASP A 96 10.48 -2.38 -3.16
C ASP A 96 11.46 -1.87 -2.11
N ARG A 97 12.21 -0.81 -2.39
CA ARG A 97 13.23 -0.30 -1.46
C ARG A 97 13.50 1.18 -1.68
N ILE A 98 14.35 1.74 -0.83
CA ILE A 98 14.97 3.04 -1.05
C ILE A 98 16.44 2.81 -1.38
N ASP A 99 16.86 3.19 -2.58
CA ASP A 99 18.27 3.27 -2.95
C ASP A 99 18.87 4.54 -2.32
N ASN A 100 20.13 4.46 -1.86
CA ASN A 100 20.87 5.57 -1.21
C ASN A 100 20.12 6.27 -0.05
N PRO A 101 19.55 5.55 0.93
CA PRO A 101 18.67 6.13 1.94
C PRO A 101 19.34 7.17 2.86
N THR A 102 20.67 7.17 2.94
CA THR A 102 21.46 8.14 3.75
C THR A 102 21.78 9.43 3.00
N ASP A 103 21.63 9.46 1.68
CA ASP A 103 21.85 10.64 0.85
C ASP A 103 20.48 11.23 0.48
N CYS A 104 20.03 12.22 1.25
CA CYS A 104 18.71 12.81 1.07
C CYS A 104 18.49 13.45 -0.32
N PHE A 105 19.55 13.77 -1.06
CA PHE A 105 19.43 14.36 -2.40
C PHE A 105 19.34 13.32 -3.50
N ASN A 106 19.99 12.16 -3.32
CA ASN A 106 20.07 11.08 -4.31
C ASN A 106 19.28 9.83 -3.91
N ALA A 107 18.49 9.91 -2.84
CA ALA A 107 17.63 8.82 -2.42
C ALA A 107 16.49 8.61 -3.44
N GLU A 108 16.29 7.36 -3.86
CA GLU A 108 15.26 7.00 -4.84
C GLU A 108 14.37 5.88 -4.30
N TYR A 109 13.07 6.04 -4.46
CA TYR A 109 12.12 4.94 -4.34
C TYR A 109 12.26 4.01 -5.52
N VAL A 110 12.52 2.73 -5.26
CA VAL A 110 12.50 1.66 -6.25
C VAL A 110 11.17 0.95 -6.15
N ILE A 111 10.38 0.97 -7.21
CA ILE A 111 8.97 0.54 -7.20
C ILE A 111 8.75 -0.53 -8.27
N HIS A 112 8.04 -1.59 -7.89
CA HIS A 112 7.52 -2.56 -8.84
C HIS A 112 6.23 -2.04 -9.45
N ASN A 113 6.31 -1.76 -10.76
CA ASN A 113 5.21 -1.23 -11.55
C ASN A 113 4.61 -2.35 -12.41
N THR A 114 3.28 -2.44 -12.37
CA THR A 114 2.51 -3.38 -13.18
C THR A 114 1.83 -2.71 -14.39
N SER A 115 1.92 -1.38 -14.51
CA SER A 115 1.51 -0.61 -15.68
C SER A 115 2.69 -0.48 -16.64
N PHE A 116 2.97 -1.56 -17.38
CA PHE A 116 4.20 -1.67 -18.16
C PHE A 116 4.34 -0.65 -19.29
N ASP A 117 3.22 -0.12 -19.79
CA ASP A 117 3.18 0.86 -20.88
C ASP A 117 3.76 2.21 -20.44
N GLU A 118 3.69 2.54 -19.15
CA GLU A 118 4.16 3.79 -18.55
C GLU A 118 5.46 3.58 -17.74
N GLY A 119 6.55 3.15 -18.39
CA GLY A 119 7.89 3.17 -17.78
C GLY A 119 8.44 1.81 -17.31
N GLY A 120 7.82 0.71 -17.73
CA GLY A 120 8.35 -0.64 -17.53
C GLY A 120 8.15 -1.21 -16.12
N PRO A 121 8.76 -2.38 -15.82
CA PRO A 121 8.45 -3.18 -14.62
C PRO A 121 9.04 -2.63 -13.32
N VAL A 122 10.05 -1.77 -13.41
CA VAL A 122 10.73 -1.16 -12.26
C VAL A 122 10.89 0.33 -12.50
N LEU A 123 10.32 1.12 -11.59
CA LEU A 123 10.44 2.57 -11.60
C LEU A 123 11.42 3.04 -10.53
N LYS A 124 12.11 4.14 -10.83
CA LYS A 124 12.95 4.89 -9.90
C LYS A 124 12.38 6.29 -9.79
N ILE A 125 11.90 6.65 -8.60
CA ILE A 125 11.33 7.97 -8.32
C ILE A 125 12.20 8.64 -7.25
N PRO A 126 12.84 9.79 -7.54
CA PRO A 126 13.59 10.54 -6.54
C PRO A 126 12.71 10.86 -5.34
N LYS A 127 13.19 10.70 -4.10
CA LYS A 127 12.43 11.08 -2.90
C LYS A 127 12.13 12.58 -2.86
N THR A 128 13.01 13.38 -3.48
CA THR A 128 12.87 14.83 -3.58
C THR A 128 11.76 15.17 -4.58
N ARG A 129 10.76 15.95 -4.14
CA ARG A 129 9.62 16.38 -4.98
C ARG A 129 8.79 15.24 -5.57
N ALA A 130 8.71 14.12 -4.85
CA ALA A 130 7.91 12.97 -5.28
C ALA A 130 6.41 13.15 -5.07
N TYR A 131 5.96 14.13 -4.28
CA TYR A 131 4.69 14.03 -3.55
C TYR A 131 3.54 14.72 -4.27
N TYR A 132 2.75 13.95 -5.00
CA TYR A 132 1.52 14.41 -5.66
C TYR A 132 0.40 14.60 -4.65
N VAL A 133 -0.24 15.76 -4.66
CA VAL A 133 -1.40 16.05 -3.81
C VAL A 133 -2.50 16.75 -4.60
N ASN A 134 -3.71 16.81 -4.04
CA ASN A 134 -4.82 17.54 -4.63
C ASN A 134 -4.65 19.07 -4.48
N GLU A 135 -5.46 19.82 -5.23
CA GLU A 135 -5.44 21.28 -5.23
C GLU A 135 -5.63 21.88 -3.82
N PHE A 136 -6.54 21.32 -3.02
CA PHE A 136 -6.78 21.80 -1.65
C PHE A 136 -5.52 21.73 -0.79
N MET A 137 -4.79 20.62 -0.86
CA MET A 137 -3.51 20.47 -0.15
C MET A 137 -2.45 21.42 -0.69
N MET A 138 -2.41 21.67 -2.01
CA MET A 138 -1.50 22.66 -2.59
C MET A 138 -1.75 24.06 -2.01
N GLN A 139 -3.00 24.54 -2.06
CA GLN A 139 -3.38 25.89 -1.60
C GLN A 139 -3.02 26.12 -0.13
N ASN A 140 -3.29 25.14 0.73
CA ASN A 140 -3.02 25.25 2.17
C ASN A 140 -1.53 25.16 2.52
N ASN A 141 -0.67 24.71 1.60
CA ASN A 141 0.75 24.51 1.81
C ASN A 141 1.61 25.41 0.92
N GLN A 142 1.07 26.54 0.47
CA GLN A 142 1.84 27.56 -0.24
C GLN A 142 2.71 28.36 0.74
N THR A 143 4.02 28.22 0.61
CA THR A 143 5.02 28.87 1.49
C THR A 143 5.70 30.07 0.84
N GLY A 144 5.52 30.23 -0.48
CA GLY A 144 6.04 31.34 -1.26
C GLY A 144 5.52 31.31 -2.71
N PRO A 145 5.96 32.26 -3.57
CA PRO A 145 5.62 32.23 -4.99
C PRO A 145 6.11 30.92 -5.62
N ASN A 146 5.18 30.09 -6.11
CA ASN A 146 5.44 28.77 -6.69
C ASN A 146 6.18 27.78 -5.76
N GLU A 147 6.11 27.99 -4.43
CA GLU A 147 6.71 27.08 -3.45
C GLU A 147 5.64 26.40 -2.59
N TYR A 148 5.51 25.09 -2.76
CA TYR A 148 4.51 24.26 -2.07
C TYR A 148 5.21 23.20 -1.21
N LYS A 149 5.11 23.35 0.11
CA LYS A 149 5.83 22.53 1.09
C LYS A 149 4.90 22.15 2.22
N TYR A 150 4.83 20.86 2.51
CA TYR A 150 4.14 20.35 3.68
C TYR A 150 5.13 20.18 4.83
N TYR A 151 4.74 20.66 6.01
CA TYR A 151 5.42 20.41 7.28
C TYR A 151 4.45 19.71 8.23
N GLY A 152 4.78 18.47 8.59
CA GLY A 152 4.02 17.70 9.57
C GLY A 152 4.42 18.03 11.00
N GLN A 153 3.61 17.57 11.96
CA GLN A 153 3.81 17.85 13.38
C GLN A 153 4.98 17.07 13.99
N ASN A 154 5.42 15.97 13.37
CA ASN A 154 6.49 15.12 13.86
C ASN A 154 7.77 15.26 13.01
N GLY A 155 7.92 16.37 12.29
CA GLY A 155 9.09 16.64 11.45
C GLY A 155 9.01 16.04 10.04
N GLU A 156 7.82 15.65 9.59
CA GLU A 156 7.59 15.25 8.20
C GLU A 156 7.77 16.45 7.27
N PHE A 157 8.47 16.24 6.15
CA PHE A 157 8.69 17.26 5.14
C PHE A 157 8.45 16.70 3.75
N MET A 158 7.74 17.46 2.91
CA MET A 158 7.48 17.11 1.51
C MET A 158 7.44 18.35 0.64
N TRP A 159 8.12 18.27 -0.50
CA TRP A 159 7.82 19.15 -1.64
C TRP A 159 6.63 18.61 -2.42
N LEU A 160 5.58 19.43 -2.52
CA LEU A 160 4.31 19.03 -3.10
C LEU A 160 4.26 19.37 -4.59
N VAL A 161 3.65 18.48 -5.38
CA VAL A 161 3.41 18.68 -6.81
C VAL A 161 1.95 18.45 -7.17
N ASN A 162 1.50 19.15 -8.22
CA ASN A 162 0.19 18.98 -8.82
C ASN A 162 0.22 19.57 -10.25
N GLU A 163 -0.51 18.95 -11.16
CA GLU A 163 -0.58 19.28 -12.58
C GLU A 163 -1.04 20.73 -12.83
N ASN A 164 -1.95 21.25 -12.00
CA ASN A 164 -2.49 22.60 -12.15
C ASN A 164 -1.52 23.71 -11.71
N TYR A 165 -0.42 23.34 -11.05
CA TYR A 165 0.56 24.27 -10.49
C TYR A 165 1.87 24.31 -11.27
N GLN A 166 1.93 23.67 -12.44
CA GLN A 166 3.07 23.70 -13.36
C GLN A 166 4.40 23.27 -12.72
N ASN A 167 4.35 22.45 -11.67
CA ASN A 167 5.52 21.97 -10.94
C ASN A 167 5.74 20.45 -11.10
N MET A 168 5.00 19.82 -12.00
CA MET A 168 5.22 18.46 -12.50
C MET A 168 5.93 18.49 -13.86
N GLN A 169 6.64 17.41 -14.17
CA GLN A 169 7.26 17.17 -15.47
C GLN A 169 6.41 16.18 -16.27
N PRO A 170 6.29 16.36 -17.61
CA PRO A 170 5.60 15.38 -18.46
C PRO A 170 6.29 14.02 -18.40
N ASN A 171 5.52 12.95 -18.62
CA ASN A 171 6.03 11.57 -18.67
C ASN A 171 6.82 11.17 -17.43
N THR A 172 6.44 11.72 -16.27
CA THR A 172 7.15 11.51 -15.00
C THR A 172 6.18 10.97 -13.96
N TRP A 173 6.66 9.97 -13.21
CA TRP A 173 5.93 9.41 -12.08
C TRP A 173 6.19 10.17 -10.80
N TYR A 174 5.13 10.36 -10.05
CA TYR A 174 5.08 10.88 -8.70
C TYR A 174 4.31 9.90 -7.82
N LEU A 175 4.27 10.15 -6.52
CA LEU A 175 3.62 9.32 -5.52
C LEU A 175 2.63 10.14 -4.71
N LEU A 176 1.46 9.57 -4.44
CA LEU A 176 0.62 10.07 -3.37
C LEU A 176 1.33 9.81 -2.02
N PRO A 177 1.29 10.76 -1.07
CA PRO A 177 1.89 10.57 0.25
C PRO A 177 1.29 9.40 1.03
N GLN A 178 0.01 9.09 0.82
CA GLN A 178 -0.65 7.98 1.51
C GLN A 178 -0.23 6.63 0.92
N ALA A 179 0.31 5.77 1.78
CA ALA A 179 0.70 4.42 1.47
C ALA A 179 0.14 3.45 2.53
N TYR A 180 0.05 2.17 2.19
CA TYR A 180 -0.51 1.15 3.08
C TYR A 180 0.42 -0.05 3.18
N SER A 181 0.75 -0.43 4.41
CA SER A 181 1.42 -1.70 4.70
C SER A 181 0.35 -2.73 5.05
N LEU A 182 0.44 -3.92 4.47
CA LEU A 182 -0.46 -5.05 4.77
C LEU A 182 0.36 -6.19 5.34
N THR A 183 0.04 -6.63 6.55
CA THR A 183 0.75 -7.72 7.23
C THR A 183 -0.22 -8.81 7.66
N LEU A 184 0.12 -10.06 7.34
CA LEU A 184 -0.57 -11.24 7.87
C LEU A 184 0.00 -11.57 9.25
N VAL A 185 -0.87 -11.70 10.24
CA VAL A 185 -0.53 -11.99 11.63
C VAL A 185 -1.11 -13.35 12.01
N PRO A 186 -0.30 -14.37 12.28
CA PRO A 186 -0.79 -15.67 12.75
C PRO A 186 -1.62 -15.54 14.02
N GLU A 187 -2.70 -16.34 14.15
CA GLU A 187 -3.49 -16.39 15.39
C GLU A 187 -2.72 -17.15 16.49
N PRO A 188 -2.54 -16.57 17.69
CA PRO A 188 -1.89 -17.26 18.81
C PRO A 188 -2.81 -18.35 19.38
N GLY A 189 -2.31 -19.59 19.49
CA GLY A 189 -3.03 -20.70 20.18
C GLY A 189 -3.26 -21.98 19.39
N TYR A 190 -2.73 -22.12 18.16
CA TYR A 190 -2.73 -23.39 17.40
C TYR A 190 -1.39 -24.16 17.48
N ASP A 191 -0.55 -23.83 18.45
CA ASP A 191 0.66 -24.60 18.78
C ASP A 191 0.44 -25.33 20.12
N SER A 192 -0.55 -26.22 20.17
CA SER A 192 -0.63 -27.26 21.21
C SER A 192 -0.99 -28.59 20.56
N ASP A 193 -0.09 -29.55 20.73
CA ASP A 193 -0.21 -30.99 20.45
C ASP A 193 0.39 -31.50 19.13
N SER A 194 1.70 -31.74 19.14
CA SER A 194 2.25 -33.10 19.00
C SER A 194 3.76 -33.08 19.21
N SER A 195 4.15 -33.16 20.48
CA SER A 195 5.43 -33.78 20.83
C SER A 195 5.30 -35.28 20.59
N ASP A 196 5.43 -35.74 19.34
CA ASP A 196 5.70 -37.15 19.04
C ASP A 196 7.20 -37.41 19.29
N LEU A 197 7.54 -37.52 20.58
CA LEU A 197 8.69 -38.28 21.02
C LEU A 197 8.22 -39.72 21.23
N SER A 198 8.40 -40.56 20.21
CA SER A 198 8.46 -42.02 20.33
C SER A 198 9.16 -42.55 19.10
N ASP A 199 10.49 -42.52 19.16
CA ASP A 199 11.38 -43.25 18.26
C ASP A 199 11.13 -44.76 18.47
N PRO A 200 10.70 -45.53 17.45
CA PRO A 200 10.62 -46.98 17.60
C PRO A 200 12.02 -47.54 17.43
N SER A 201 12.71 -47.75 18.55
CA SER A 201 13.87 -48.63 18.58
C SER A 201 13.44 -50.06 18.23
N GLU A 202 13.81 -50.51 17.03
CA GLU A 202 14.10 -51.91 16.69
C GLU A 202 15.62 -52.06 16.48
N PRO A 203 16.22 -53.25 16.63
CA PRO A 203 15.69 -54.53 17.12
C PRO A 203 16.26 -54.98 18.47
#